data_AF-A0A952PNE0-F1
#
_entry.id   AF-A0A952PNE0-F1
#
_cell.length_a   1.000
_cell.length_b   1.000
_cell.length_c   1.000
_cell.angle_alpha   90.00
_cell.angle_beta   90.00
_cell.angle_gamma   90.00
#
_symmetry.space_group_name_H-M   'P 1'
#
loop_
_entity.id
_entity.type
_entity.pdbx_description
1 polymer ?
#
loop_
_entity_poly.entity_id
_entity_poly.type
_entity_poly.pdbx_seq_one_letter_code
_entity_poly.pdbx_strand_id
1 'polypeptide(L)'
;MDDEELLKVGSLLNQRCMGGVPDLMQEELDYMLLWELNSEVDQGTFDQYLTTAAADRALDVAAALERLGSTQMVAVLTQVIGLLPGGWCEDLNERRIRVAAVPNGPAMFKALTQAYYDALEAEQTVSERMMGRIHDAYIRRGLI
;
A
#
# COMPACT_ATOMS: atom_id res chain seq x y z
N MET A 1 -17.04 -14.71 -3.93
CA MET A 1 -17.49 -13.68 -4.88
C MET A 1 -17.39 -14.31 -6.24
N ASP A 2 -18.46 -14.30 -7.01
CA ASP A 2 -18.40 -14.75 -8.40
C ASP A 2 -17.84 -13.64 -9.32
N ASP A 3 -17.58 -13.98 -10.59
CA ASP A 3 -16.99 -13.06 -11.55
C ASP A 3 -17.90 -11.85 -11.84
N GLU A 4 -19.22 -12.02 -11.77
CA GLU A 4 -20.18 -10.94 -12.01
C GLU A 4 -20.18 -9.93 -10.87
N GLU A 5 -20.18 -10.42 -9.62
CA GLU A 5 -20.03 -9.60 -8.42
C GLU A 5 -18.69 -8.85 -8.41
N LEU A 6 -17.59 -9.53 -8.75
CA LEU A 6 -16.27 -8.91 -8.80
C LEU A 6 -16.21 -7.77 -9.83
N LEU A 7 -16.80 -7.96 -11.00
CA LEU A 7 -16.91 -6.93 -12.03
C LEU A 7 -17.76 -5.75 -11.56
N LYS A 8 -18.88 -6.00 -10.88
CA LYS A 8 -19.75 -4.96 -10.32
C LYS A 8 -19.01 -4.13 -9.27
N VAL A 9 -18.32 -4.78 -8.33
CA VAL A 9 -17.52 -4.10 -7.29
C VAL A 9 -16.39 -3.30 -7.94
N GLY A 10 -15.63 -3.91 -8.86
CA GLY A 10 -14.52 -3.24 -9.55
C GLY A 10 -14.97 -2.02 -10.36
N SER A 11 -16.10 -2.12 -11.06
CA SER A 11 -16.67 -1.00 -11.82
C SER A 11 -17.07 0.16 -10.91
N LEU A 12 -17.77 -0.13 -9.81
CA LEU A 12 -18.20 0.88 -8.86
C LEU A 12 -17.02 1.53 -8.13
N LEU A 13 -16.02 0.73 -7.74
CA LEU A 13 -14.77 1.23 -7.14
C LEU A 13 -14.08 2.21 -8.09
N ASN A 14 -13.90 1.83 -9.35
CA ASN A 14 -13.29 2.71 -10.34
C ASN A 14 -14.08 4.02 -10.52
N GLN A 15 -15.41 3.94 -10.62
CA GLN A 15 -16.26 5.13 -10.72
C GLN A 15 -16.08 6.05 -9.50
N ARG A 16 -16.04 5.49 -8.29
CA ARG A 16 -15.91 6.26 -7.05
C ARG A 16 -14.53 6.89 -6.91
N CYS A 17 -13.46 6.15 -7.24
CA CYS A 17 -12.10 6.69 -7.29
C CYS A 17 -11.97 7.85 -8.28
N MET A 18 -12.66 7.79 -9.44
CA MET A 18 -12.71 8.90 -10.40
C MET A 18 -13.48 10.13 -9.88
N GLY A 19 -14.37 9.96 -8.92
CA GLY A 19 -15.12 11.05 -8.26
C GLY A 19 -14.29 11.89 -7.28
N GLY A 20 -13.10 11.41 -6.90
CA GLY A 20 -12.19 12.08 -5.99
C GLY A 20 -12.14 11.46 -4.58
N VAL A 21 -11.06 11.75 -3.87
CA VAL A 21 -10.72 11.17 -2.55
C VAL A 21 -11.71 11.50 -1.41
N PRO A 22 -12.29 12.72 -1.29
CA PRO A 22 -13.07 13.10 -0.10
C PRO A 22 -14.29 12.22 0.21
N ASP A 23 -14.87 11.60 -0.80
CA ASP A 23 -16.11 10.80 -0.67
C ASP A 23 -15.84 9.29 -0.61
N LEU A 24 -14.57 8.87 -0.58
CA LEU A 24 -14.20 7.46 -0.50
C LEU A 24 -14.37 6.90 0.91
N MET A 25 -14.81 5.65 0.97
CA MET A 25 -14.84 4.88 2.22
C MET A 25 -13.44 4.38 2.58
N GLN A 26 -13.26 4.02 3.85
CA GLN A 26 -11.97 3.55 4.36
C GLN A 26 -11.43 2.36 3.55
N GLU A 27 -12.27 1.41 3.16
CA GLU A 27 -11.88 0.25 2.38
C GLU A 27 -11.41 0.62 0.96
N GLU A 28 -12.00 1.66 0.37
CA GLU A 28 -11.60 2.19 -0.94
C GLU A 28 -10.28 2.96 -0.84
N LEU A 29 -10.11 3.74 0.24
CA LEU A 29 -8.86 4.43 0.55
C LEU A 29 -7.73 3.44 0.80
N ASP A 30 -7.99 2.38 1.58
CA ASP A 30 -7.03 1.30 1.82
C ASP A 30 -6.59 0.67 0.49
N TYR A 31 -7.53 0.38 -0.42
CA TYR A 31 -7.20 -0.12 -1.75
C TYR A 31 -6.31 0.84 -2.55
N MET A 32 -6.66 2.13 -2.58
CA MET A 32 -5.85 3.12 -3.30
C MET A 32 -4.43 3.24 -2.73
N LEU A 33 -4.28 3.19 -1.40
CA LEU A 33 -2.99 3.23 -0.73
C LEU A 33 -2.12 2.03 -1.12
N LEU A 34 -2.69 0.82 -1.11
CA LEU A 34 -1.96 -0.38 -1.50
C LEU A 34 -1.64 -0.42 -2.99
N TRP A 35 -2.56 0.04 -3.84
CA TRP A 35 -2.34 0.14 -5.27
C TRP A 35 -1.20 1.11 -5.59
N GLU A 36 -1.18 2.28 -4.96
CA GLU A 36 -0.13 3.27 -5.13
C GLU A 36 1.23 2.75 -4.64
N LEU A 37 1.27 2.10 -3.46
CA LEU A 37 2.47 1.43 -2.96
C LEU A 37 3.02 0.43 -3.98
N ASN A 38 2.17 -0.49 -4.46
CA ASN A 38 2.57 -1.52 -5.42
C ASN A 38 3.10 -0.89 -6.71
N SER A 39 2.40 0.12 -7.25
CA SER A 39 2.81 0.81 -8.47
C SER A 39 4.20 1.46 -8.32
N GLU A 40 4.48 2.09 -7.18
CA GLU A 40 5.77 2.73 -6.93
C GLU A 40 6.90 1.72 -6.72
N VAL A 41 6.63 0.63 -5.99
CA VAL A 41 7.60 -0.45 -5.76
C VAL A 41 7.87 -1.21 -7.06
N ASP A 42 6.87 -1.46 -7.91
CA ASP A 42 7.02 -2.11 -9.22
C ASP A 42 7.84 -1.27 -10.20
N GLN A 43 7.78 0.06 -10.09
CA GLN A 43 8.59 0.98 -10.89
C GLN A 43 10.05 1.06 -10.42
N GLY A 44 10.39 0.52 -9.24
CA GLY A 44 11.72 0.63 -8.66
C GLY A 44 11.95 -0.29 -7.46
N THR A 45 12.43 0.29 -6.36
CA THR A 45 12.59 -0.36 -5.05
C THR A 45 12.08 0.57 -3.95
N PHE A 46 12.08 0.14 -2.70
CA PHE A 46 11.54 0.94 -1.60
C PHE A 46 12.24 2.30 -1.41
N ASP A 47 13.52 2.45 -1.75
CA ASP A 47 14.20 3.75 -1.78
C ASP A 47 13.52 4.73 -2.73
N GLN A 48 13.14 4.29 -3.93
CA GLN A 48 12.39 5.13 -4.87
C GLN A 48 11.05 5.55 -4.27
N TYR A 49 10.24 4.59 -3.79
CA TYR A 49 8.97 4.87 -3.12
C TYR A 49 9.13 5.92 -2.00
N LEU A 50 10.09 5.73 -1.10
CA LEU A 50 10.35 6.65 0.00
C LEU A 50 10.79 8.05 -0.45
N THR A 51 11.09 8.29 -1.73
CA THR A 51 11.49 9.60 -2.26
C THR A 51 10.43 10.26 -3.15
N THR A 52 9.22 9.71 -3.19
CA THR A 52 8.05 10.28 -3.86
C THR A 52 6.99 10.74 -2.86
N ALA A 53 5.99 11.49 -3.33
CA ALA A 53 4.87 11.95 -2.51
C ALA A 53 3.94 10.80 -2.08
N ALA A 54 3.96 9.66 -2.79
CA ALA A 54 3.22 8.46 -2.41
C ALA A 54 3.60 7.98 -0.99
N ALA A 55 4.86 8.13 -0.61
CA ALA A 55 5.33 7.77 0.72
C ALA A 55 4.87 8.73 1.82
N ASP A 56 4.28 9.90 1.54
CA ASP A 56 3.72 10.76 2.59
C ASP A 56 2.65 10.04 3.43
N ARG A 57 2.03 9.01 2.83
CA ARG A 57 1.03 8.14 3.46
C ARG A 57 1.60 6.78 3.89
N ALA A 58 2.92 6.63 4.03
CA ALA A 58 3.55 5.34 4.35
C ALA A 58 3.04 4.72 5.67
N LEU A 59 2.74 5.54 6.68
CA LEU A 59 2.14 5.07 7.93
C LEU A 59 0.67 4.63 7.73
N ASP A 60 -0.09 5.31 6.87
CA ASP A 60 -1.45 4.92 6.52
C ASP A 60 -1.48 3.61 5.73
N VAL A 61 -0.50 3.41 4.84
CA VAL A 61 -0.29 2.15 4.11
C VAL A 61 -0.03 1.01 5.08
N ALA A 62 0.83 1.19 6.08
CA ALA A 62 1.07 0.19 7.12
C ALA A 62 -0.22 -0.15 7.86
N ALA A 63 -1.00 0.86 8.26
CA ALA A 63 -2.28 0.67 8.92
C ALA A 63 -3.32 -0.03 8.01
N ALA A 64 -3.30 0.22 6.70
CA ALA A 64 -4.16 -0.45 5.72
C ALA A 64 -3.81 -1.94 5.59
N LEU A 65 -2.52 -2.28 5.53
CA LEU A 65 -2.04 -3.66 5.55
C LEU A 65 -2.40 -4.37 6.87
N GLU A 66 -2.31 -3.69 8.01
CA GLU A 66 -2.75 -4.24 9.31
C GLU A 66 -4.26 -4.56 9.30
N ARG A 67 -5.09 -3.64 8.81
CA ARG A 67 -6.54 -3.86 8.66
C ARG A 67 -6.88 -5.02 7.71
N LEU A 68 -6.00 -5.28 6.73
CA LEU A 68 -6.13 -6.42 5.82
C LEU A 68 -5.67 -7.75 6.44
N GLY A 69 -4.95 -7.69 7.58
CA GLY A 69 -4.32 -8.85 8.20
C GLY A 69 -3.03 -9.29 7.50
N SER A 70 -2.40 -8.41 6.72
CA SER A 70 -1.17 -8.69 5.95
C SER A 70 0.09 -8.52 6.79
N THR A 71 0.20 -9.34 7.83
CA THR A 71 1.23 -9.20 8.89
C THR A 71 2.67 -9.22 8.36
N GLN A 72 2.96 -10.00 7.32
CA GLN A 72 4.31 -10.08 6.76
C GLN A 72 4.65 -8.81 6.00
N MET A 73 3.71 -8.30 5.20
CA MET A 73 3.88 -7.04 4.47
C MET A 73 4.03 -5.84 5.43
N VAL A 74 3.26 -5.80 6.53
CA VAL A 74 3.42 -4.80 7.60
C VAL A 74 4.83 -4.85 8.19
N ALA A 75 5.34 -6.06 8.47
CA ALA A 75 6.67 -6.23 9.04
C ALA A 75 7.77 -5.76 8.07
N VAL A 76 7.62 -5.99 6.77
CA VAL A 76 8.56 -5.49 5.75
C VAL A 76 8.49 -3.96 5.66
N LEU A 77 7.30 -3.37 5.55
CA LEU A 77 7.15 -1.91 5.46
C LEU A 77 7.67 -1.20 6.72
N THR A 78 7.44 -1.78 7.90
CA THR A 78 7.99 -1.27 9.16
C THR A 78 9.52 -1.29 9.16
N GLN A 79 10.15 -2.35 8.63
CA GLN A 79 11.60 -2.42 8.50
C GLN A 79 12.14 -1.40 7.49
N VAL A 80 11.45 -1.21 6.37
CA VAL A 80 11.79 -0.19 5.36
C VAL A 80 11.80 1.20 5.98
N ILE A 81 10.74 1.57 6.72
CA ILE A 81 10.65 2.87 7.39
C ILE A 81 11.70 3.00 8.50
N GLY A 82 11.92 1.93 9.27
CA GLY A 82 12.91 1.87 10.34
C GLY A 82 14.37 1.92 9.86
N LEU A 83 14.62 1.73 8.56
CA LEU A 83 15.96 1.80 7.97
C LEU A 83 16.49 3.24 7.90
N LEU A 84 15.60 4.22 7.90
CA LEU A 84 15.96 5.63 7.74
C LEU A 84 16.72 6.16 8.98
N PRO A 85 17.93 6.73 8.82
CA PRO A 85 18.63 7.38 9.93
C PRO A 85 17.79 8.52 10.51
N GLY A 86 17.57 8.49 11.83
CA GLY A 86 16.68 9.46 12.50
C GLY A 86 15.18 9.17 12.33
N GLY A 87 14.82 8.04 11.72
CA GLY A 87 13.45 7.55 11.58
C GLY A 87 12.67 8.20 10.43
N TRP A 88 11.36 7.93 10.41
CA TRP A 88 10.42 8.52 9.47
C TRP A 88 10.34 10.05 9.58
N CYS A 89 10.13 10.72 8.45
CA CYS A 89 9.82 12.15 8.41
C CYS A 89 8.85 12.49 7.26
N GLU A 90 8.01 13.49 7.50
CA GLU A 90 7.02 13.97 6.52
C GLU A 90 7.65 14.90 5.47
N ASP A 91 8.75 15.59 5.80
CA ASP A 91 9.43 16.44 4.82
C ASP A 91 10.13 15.59 3.76
N LEU A 92 9.74 15.79 2.50
CA LEU A 92 10.22 15.02 1.36
C LEU A 92 11.72 15.21 1.11
N ASN A 93 12.26 16.42 1.31
CA ASN A 93 13.67 16.69 1.05
C ASN A 93 14.55 16.04 2.13
N GLU A 94 14.12 16.15 3.39
CA GLU A 94 14.74 15.45 4.51
C GLU A 94 14.67 13.93 4.32
N ARG A 95 13.53 13.41 3.87
CA ARG A 95 13.37 11.97 3.58
C ARG A 95 14.34 11.49 2.51
N ARG A 96 14.53 12.26 1.43
CA ARG A 96 15.53 11.99 0.39
C ARG A 96 16.96 11.96 0.93
N ILE A 97 17.31 12.90 1.81
CA ILE A 97 18.62 12.93 2.47
C ILE A 97 18.81 11.67 3.32
N ARG A 98 17.79 11.27 4.09
CA ARG A 98 17.83 10.08 4.95
C ARG A 98 17.94 8.78 4.15
N VAL A 99 17.19 8.63 3.06
CA VAL A 99 17.28 7.47 2.15
C VAL A 99 18.70 7.35 1.58
N ALA A 100 19.28 8.47 1.11
CA ALA A 100 20.64 8.49 0.58
C ALA A 100 21.72 8.21 1.65
N ALA A 101 21.42 8.46 2.92
CA ALA A 101 22.33 8.24 4.04
C ALA A 101 22.31 6.81 4.59
N VAL A 102 21.44 5.91 4.09
CA VAL A 102 21.38 4.52 4.53
C VAL A 102 22.67 3.76 4.13
N PRO A 103 23.44 3.22 5.09
CA PRO A 103 24.62 2.41 4.78
C PRO A 103 24.23 1.16 3.99
N ASN A 104 24.89 0.90 2.87
CA ASN A 104 24.53 -0.18 1.93
C ASN A 104 23.06 -0.11 1.44
N GLY A 105 22.47 1.08 1.41
CA GLY A 105 21.06 1.33 1.06
C GLY A 105 20.55 0.55 -0.14
N PRO A 106 21.17 0.63 -1.34
CA PRO A 106 20.68 -0.07 -2.53
C PRO A 106 20.53 -1.59 -2.34
N ALA A 107 21.44 -2.23 -1.61
CA ALA A 107 21.35 -3.67 -1.34
C ALA A 107 20.25 -3.98 -0.30
N MET A 108 20.13 -3.16 0.74
CA MET A 108 19.11 -3.34 1.78
C MET A 108 17.70 -3.11 1.26
N PHE A 109 17.47 -2.04 0.51
CA PHE A 109 16.17 -1.76 -0.10
C PHE A 109 15.77 -2.82 -1.12
N LYS A 110 16.70 -3.29 -1.96
CA LYS A 110 16.44 -4.40 -2.87
C LYS A 110 16.04 -5.68 -2.13
N ALA A 111 16.73 -6.02 -1.04
CA ALA A 111 16.39 -7.20 -0.24
C ALA A 111 15.01 -7.08 0.41
N LEU A 112 14.66 -5.89 0.93
CA LEU A 112 13.34 -5.64 1.50
C LEU A 112 12.24 -5.63 0.43
N THR A 113 12.51 -5.10 -0.77
CA THR A 113 11.58 -5.19 -1.91
C THR A 113 11.33 -6.65 -2.30
N GLN A 114 12.36 -7.50 -2.34
CA GLN A 114 12.17 -8.94 -2.55
C GLN A 114 11.32 -9.56 -1.43
N ALA A 115 11.62 -9.26 -0.16
CA ALA A 115 10.83 -9.77 0.96
C ALA A 115 9.36 -9.33 0.92
N TYR A 116 9.09 -8.12 0.38
CA TYR A 116 7.73 -7.65 0.14
C TYR A 116 7.02 -8.49 -0.93
N TYR A 117 7.67 -8.78 -2.05
CA TYR A 117 7.10 -9.64 -3.08
C TYR A 117 6.92 -11.08 -2.60
N ASP A 118 7.87 -11.63 -1.86
CA ASP A 118 7.76 -12.96 -1.26
C ASP A 118 6.55 -13.01 -0.29
N ALA A 119 6.35 -11.95 0.50
CA ALA A 119 5.17 -11.82 1.36
C ALA A 119 3.87 -11.69 0.55
N LEU A 120 3.88 -10.91 -0.53
CA LEU A 120 2.72 -10.75 -1.42
C LEU A 120 2.34 -12.07 -2.12
N GLU A 121 3.32 -12.88 -2.52
CA GLU A 121 3.11 -14.19 -3.13
C GLU A 121 2.64 -15.24 -2.11
N ALA A 122 3.26 -15.26 -0.92
CA ALA A 122 2.91 -16.18 0.15
C ALA A 122 1.53 -15.88 0.75
N GLU A 123 1.15 -14.61 0.81
CA GLU A 123 -0.19 -14.19 1.13
C GLU A 123 -1.10 -14.39 -0.08
N GLN A 124 -1.56 -15.64 -0.27
CA GLN A 124 -2.63 -15.92 -1.22
C GLN A 124 -3.76 -14.90 -1.00
N THR A 125 -3.88 -14.04 -2.00
CA THR A 125 -5.03 -13.21 -2.30
C THR A 125 -5.24 -11.96 -1.44
N VAL A 126 -4.14 -11.20 -1.19
CA VAL A 126 -4.21 -9.77 -0.75
C VAL A 126 -5.28 -8.99 -1.54
N SER A 127 -5.25 -9.12 -2.87
CA SER A 127 -6.23 -8.49 -3.76
C SER A 127 -7.66 -9.00 -3.52
N GLU A 128 -7.89 -10.30 -3.33
CA GLU A 128 -9.24 -10.82 -3.07
C GLU A 128 -9.76 -10.40 -1.69
N ARG A 129 -8.91 -10.42 -0.64
CA ARG A 129 -9.28 -9.91 0.68
C ARG A 129 -9.67 -8.44 0.61
N MET A 130 -8.93 -7.65 -0.16
CA MET A 130 -9.24 -6.24 -0.36
C MET A 130 -10.58 -6.07 -1.08
N MET A 131 -10.79 -6.77 -2.19
CA MET A 131 -12.05 -6.75 -2.93
C MET A 131 -13.23 -7.24 -2.08
N GLY A 132 -13.03 -8.25 -1.23
CA GLY A 132 -14.02 -8.73 -0.26
C GLY A 132 -14.40 -7.66 0.76
N ARG A 133 -13.41 -6.94 1.33
CA ARG A 133 -13.68 -5.83 2.26
C ARG A 133 -14.49 -4.70 1.60
N ILE A 134 -14.16 -4.35 0.36
CA ILE A 134 -14.89 -3.33 -0.42
C ILE A 134 -16.31 -3.79 -0.72
N HIS A 135 -16.46 -5.03 -1.18
CA HIS A 135 -17.76 -5.66 -1.43
C HIS A 135 -18.65 -5.61 -0.19
N ASP A 136 -18.14 -6.02 0.97
CA ASP A 136 -18.89 -5.99 2.21
C ASP A 136 -19.24 -4.55 2.64
N ALA A 137 -18.36 -3.58 2.38
CA ALA A 137 -18.63 -2.17 2.63
C ALA A 137 -19.77 -1.64 1.73
N TYR A 138 -19.79 -2.05 0.46
CA TYR A 138 -20.84 -1.69 -0.49
C TYR A 138 -22.19 -2.26 -0.08
N ILE A 139 -22.24 -3.53 0.35
CA ILE A 139 -23.46 -4.12 0.92
C ILE A 139 -23.92 -3.34 2.15
N ARG A 140 -23.02 -3.06 3.10
CA ARG A 140 -23.35 -2.30 4.33
C ARG A 140 -23.92 -0.92 4.04
N ARG A 141 -23.54 -0.30 2.93
CA ARG A 141 -24.00 1.04 2.51
C ARG A 141 -25.19 1.00 1.53
N GLY A 142 -25.65 -0.19 1.14
CA GLY A 142 -26.73 -0.34 0.16
C GLY A 142 -26.35 0.15 -1.25
N LEU A 143 -25.06 0.05 -1.61
CA LEU A 143 -24.57 0.46 -2.92
C LEU A 143 -24.66 -0.65 -3.97
N ILE A 144 -24.68 -1.92 -3.52
CA ILE A 144 -24.84 -3.10 -4.37
C ILE A 144 -25.87 -4.07 -3.83
#